data_AF-A0A966VEG8-F1
#
_entry.id   AF-A0A966VEG8-F1
#
_cell.length_a   1.000
_cell.length_b   1.000
_cell.length_c   1.000
_cell.angle_alpha   90.00
_cell.angle_beta   90.00
_cell.angle_gamma   90.00
#
_symmetry.space_group_name_H-M   'P 1'
#
loop_
_entity.id
_entity.type
_entity.pdbx_description
1 polymer ?
#
loop_
_entity_poly.entity_id
_entity_poly.type
_entity_poly.pdbx_seq_one_letter_code
_entity_poly.pdbx_strand_id
1 'polypeptide(L)' 'MAAVKERILIGVAWPYANNEPHLGHYAGALLPPDIFAR' A
#
# COMPACT_ATOMS: atom_id res chain seq x y z
N MET A 1 -22.99 8.60 -21.60
CA MET A 1 -21.73 9.22 -21.14
C MET A 1 -20.95 8.18 -20.38
N ALA A 2 -19.70 7.90 -20.76
CA ALA A 2 -18.89 6.93 -20.03
C ALA A 2 -18.57 7.49 -18.63
N ALA A 3 -18.78 6.70 -17.59
CA ALA A 3 -18.40 7.09 -16.23
C ALA A 3 -16.87 7.24 -16.16
N VAL A 4 -16.38 8.38 -15.66
CA VAL A 4 -14.96 8.60 -15.42
C VAL A 4 -14.54 7.70 -14.25
N LYS A 5 -13.55 6.83 -14.45
CA LYS A 5 -12.96 6.05 -13.35
C LYS A 5 -12.29 7.00 -12.36
N GLU A 6 -12.72 6.94 -11.10
CA GLU A 6 -12.07 7.64 -10.01
C GLU A 6 -10.62 7.14 -9.84
N ARG A 7 -9.68 8.07 -9.65
CA ARG A 7 -8.27 7.74 -9.43
C ARG A 7 -7.98 7.93 -7.94
N ILE A 8 -7.66 6.83 -7.27
CA ILE A 8 -7.36 6.82 -5.83
C ILE A 8 -5.85 6.76 -5.64
N LEU A 9 -5.29 7.72 -4.90
CA LEU A 9 -3.89 7.67 -4.47
C LEU A 9 -3.79 6.80 -3.21
N ILE A 10 -3.01 5.73 -3.28
CA ILE A 10 -2.72 4.86 -2.15
C ILE A 10 -1.27 5.06 -1.75
N GLY A 11 -1.05 5.64 -0.58
CA GLY A 11 0.26 5.87 0.01
C GLY A 11 0.50 4.94 1.21
N VAL A 12 1.75 4.53 1.41
CA VAL A 12 2.15 3.65 2.52
C VAL A 12 3.33 4.25 3.26
N ALA A 13 3.50 3.87 4.53
CA ALA A 13 4.74 4.16 5.25
C ALA A 13 5.84 3.27 4.68
N TRP A 14 6.84 3.87 4.02
CA TRP A 14 7.98 3.11 3.51
C TRP A 14 8.84 2.58 4.67
N PRO A 15 9.21 1.29 4.65
CA PRO A 15 10.18 0.79 5.60
C PRO A 15 11.51 1.52 5.39
N TYR A 16 12.20 1.83 6.49
CA TYR A 16 13.54 2.37 6.41
C TYR A 16 14.46 1.40 5.66
N ALA A 17 15.34 1.94 4.81
CA ALA A 17 16.24 1.12 3.98
C ALA A 17 17.34 0.39 4.78
N ASN A 18 17.54 0.75 6.04
CA ASN A 18 18.68 0.30 6.84
C ASN A 18 18.52 -1.13 7.38
N ASN A 19 17.34 -1.73 7.32
CA ASN A 19 17.08 -3.07 7.85
C ASN A 19 16.05 -3.82 6.99
N GLU A 20 16.08 -5.15 7.06
CA GLU A 20 15.08 -5.98 6.41
C GLU A 20 13.70 -5.88 7.10
N PRO A 21 12.60 -5.76 6.33
CA PRO A 21 11.27 -5.72 6.92
C PRO A 21 10.87 -7.06 7.56
N HIS A 22 10.56 -7.06 8.85
CA HIS A 22 9.92 -8.20 9.51
C HIS A 22 8.42 -8.30 9.20
N LEU A 23 7.78 -9.43 9.55
CA LEU A 23 6.36 -9.72 9.25
C LEU A 23 5.39 -8.60 9.65
N GLY A 24 5.61 -7.94 10.78
CA GLY A 24 4.81 -6.79 11.20
C GLY A 24 4.75 -5.63 10.19
N HIS A 25 5.81 -5.38 9.41
CA HIS A 25 5.79 -4.37 8.35
C HIS A 25 4.86 -4.77 7.20
N TYR A 26 4.88 -6.04 6.81
CA TYR A 26 3.97 -6.55 5.78
C TYR A 26 2.53 -6.49 6.26
N ALA A 27 2.25 -7.04 7.44
CA ALA A 27 0.90 -7.05 8.00
C ALA A 27 0.35 -5.65 8.27
N GLY A 28 1.19 -4.70 8.68
CA GLY A 28 0.77 -3.36 9.09
C GLY A 28 0.79 -2.28 8.01
N ALA A 29 1.79 -2.31 7.11
CA ALA A 29 2.05 -1.18 6.20
C ALA A 29 2.04 -1.53 4.72
N LEU A 30 2.32 -2.78 4.31
CA LEU A 30 2.49 -3.12 2.89
C LEU A 30 1.35 -3.98 2.32
N LEU A 31 0.87 -4.98 3.06
CA LEU A 31 -0.16 -5.91 2.58
C LEU A 31 -1.58 -5.30 2.57
N PRO A 32 -2.07 -4.61 3.62
CA PRO A 32 -3.39 -4.00 3.58
C PRO A 32 -3.62 -3.01 2.41
N PRO A 33 -2.70 -2.08 2.10
CA PRO A 33 -2.89 -1.17 0.97
C PRO A 33 -2.79 -1.87 -0.38
N ASP A 34 -2.00 -2.94 -0.52
CA ASP A 34 -1.99 -3.77 -1.74
C ASP A 34 -3.32 -4.50 -1.94
N ILE A 35 -3.92 -5.03 -0.86
CA ILE A 35 -5.27 -5.61 -0.92
C ILE A 35 -6.30 -4.56 -1.35
N PHE A 36 -6.22 -3.34 -0.82
CA PHE A 36 -7.14 -2.26 -1.19
C PHE A 36 -6.94 -1.76 -2.64
N ALA A 37 -5.73 -1.90 -3.20
CA ALA A 37 -5.41 -1.46 -4.55
C ALA A 37 -5.91 -2.41 -5.67
N ARG A 38 -6.34 -3.63 -5.33
CA ARG A 38 -6.74 -4.70 -6.27
C ARG A 38 -8.24 -4.73 -6.51
#